data_AF-A0A2N5H8K2-F1
#
_entry.id   AF-A0A2N5H8K2-F1
#
_cell.length_a   1.000
_cell.length_b   1.000
_cell.length_c   1.000
_cell.angle_alpha   90.00
_cell.angle_beta   90.00
_cell.angle_gamma   90.00
#
_symmetry.space_group_name_H-M   'P 1'
#
loop_
_entity.id
_entity.type
_entity.pdbx_description
1 polymer ?
#
loop_
_entity_poly.entity_id
_entity_poly.type
_entity_poly.pdbx_seq_one_letter_code
_entity_poly.pdbx_strand_id
1 'polypeptide(L)'
;MDLNTFIRLYQEFLIDCEQKGWMVEVLIEEFGNYLAAITNYEGIEVQFYIELDIENCVNVTETTKQSRLDYGVIRDQGGADLFAKEVLDEFHQYWRNHLPKRYSSFILYKG
;
A
#
# COMPACT_ATOMS: atom_id res chain seq x y z
N MET A 1 9.41 -9.36 3.53
CA MET A 1 8.16 -9.40 4.31
C MET A 1 7.43 -10.67 3.92
N ASP A 2 6.84 -11.40 4.86
CA ASP A 2 6.00 -12.57 4.52
C ASP A 2 4.60 -12.11 4.08
N LEU A 3 3.91 -12.97 3.33
CA LEU A 3 2.60 -12.68 2.74
C LEU A 3 1.54 -12.29 3.78
N ASN A 4 1.54 -12.91 4.97
CA ASN A 4 0.54 -12.61 6.00
C ASN A 4 0.75 -11.22 6.62
N THR A 5 2.00 -10.85 6.90
CA THR A 5 2.32 -9.49 7.33
C THR A 5 1.90 -8.46 6.27
N PHE A 6 2.09 -8.79 5.00
CA PHE A 6 1.69 -7.96 3.88
C PHE A 6 0.16 -7.75 3.79
N ILE A 7 -0.61 -8.85 3.77
CA ILE A 7 -2.08 -8.81 3.70
C ILE A 7 -2.65 -7.97 4.84
N ARG A 8 -2.09 -8.17 6.05
CA ARG A 8 -2.52 -7.44 7.23
C ARG A 8 -2.31 -5.93 7.10
N LEU A 9 -1.17 -5.48 6.56
CA LEU A 9 -0.89 -4.05 6.36
C LEU A 9 -1.89 -3.41 5.38
N TYR A 10 -2.24 -4.12 4.31
CA TYR A 10 -3.23 -3.65 3.35
C TYR A 10 -4.60 -3.50 4.00
N GLN A 11 -5.09 -4.57 4.63
CA GLN A 11 -6.43 -4.59 5.23
C GLN A 11 -6.57 -3.57 6.37
N GLU A 12 -5.57 -3.46 7.25
CA GLU A 12 -5.58 -2.46 8.32
C GLU A 12 -5.52 -1.03 7.78
N PHE A 13 -4.76 -0.77 6.72
CA PHE A 13 -4.74 0.57 6.08
C PHE A 13 -6.12 0.94 5.50
N LEU A 14 -6.80 0.00 4.85
CA LEU A 14 -8.16 0.25 4.34
C LEU A 14 -9.14 0.58 5.47
N ILE A 15 -9.04 -0.11 6.60
CA ILE A 15 -9.85 0.19 7.79
C ILE A 15 -9.53 1.60 8.32
N ASP A 16 -8.26 2.00 8.36
CA ASP A 16 -7.86 3.36 8.75
C ASP A 16 -8.46 4.43 7.80
N CYS A 17 -8.56 4.14 6.50
CA CYS A 17 -9.25 4.99 5.53
C CYS A 17 -10.74 5.12 5.83
N GLU A 18 -11.43 4.01 6.10
CA GLU A 18 -12.85 4.02 6.49
C GLU A 18 -13.08 4.82 7.78
N GLN A 19 -12.20 4.68 8.77
CA GLN A 19 -12.27 5.43 10.03
C GLN A 19 -12.06 6.94 9.86
N LYS A 20 -11.34 7.36 8.82
CA LYS A 20 -11.21 8.77 8.41
C LYS A 20 -12.46 9.29 7.70
N GLY A 21 -13.42 8.43 7.39
CA GLY A 21 -14.63 8.77 6.66
C GLY A 21 -14.46 8.72 5.14
N TRP A 22 -13.41 8.07 4.63
CA TRP A 22 -13.30 7.76 3.20
C TRP A 22 -14.08 6.48 2.90
N MET A 23 -14.70 6.43 1.73
CA MET A 23 -15.37 5.21 1.25
C MET A 23 -14.33 4.32 0.58
N VAL A 24 -14.33 3.03 0.91
CA VAL A 24 -13.40 2.05 0.36
C VAL A 24 -14.19 0.94 -0.34
N GLU A 25 -13.79 0.60 -1.57
CA GLU A 25 -14.31 -0.55 -2.32
C GLU A 25 -13.13 -1.42 -2.77
N VAL A 26 -13.08 -2.67 -2.31
CA VAL A 26 -12.05 -3.63 -2.74
C VAL A 26 -12.39 -4.13 -4.14
N LEU A 27 -11.50 -3.87 -5.10
CA LEU A 27 -11.67 -4.23 -6.51
C LEU A 27 -10.97 -5.54 -6.85
N ILE A 28 -9.76 -5.75 -6.31
CA ILE A 28 -8.95 -6.95 -6.52
C ILE A 28 -8.35 -7.37 -5.19
N GLU A 29 -8.50 -8.64 -4.84
CA GLU A 29 -7.86 -9.29 -3.69
C GLU A 29 -7.35 -10.67 -4.11
N GLU A 30 -6.28 -10.68 -4.93
CA GLU A 30 -5.71 -11.89 -5.50
C GLU A 30 -4.27 -12.08 -5.03
N PHE A 31 -3.73 -13.29 -5.17
CA PHE A 31 -2.50 -13.77 -4.52
C PHE A 31 -1.27 -12.86 -4.77
N GLY A 32 -1.08 -11.86 -3.91
CA GLY A 32 -0.02 -10.85 -4.05
C GLY A 32 -0.40 -9.58 -4.79
N ASN A 33 -1.63 -9.42 -5.29
CA ASN A 33 -2.10 -8.24 -6.02
C ASN A 33 -3.40 -7.72 -5.40
N TYR A 34 -3.35 -6.49 -4.87
CA TYR A 34 -4.45 -5.90 -4.12
C TYR A 34 -4.76 -4.51 -4.66
N LEU A 35 -6.03 -4.22 -4.88
CA LEU A 35 -6.51 -2.97 -5.44
C LEU A 35 -7.82 -2.55 -4.75
N ALA A 36 -7.86 -1.32 -4.27
CA ALA A 36 -9.09 -0.72 -3.76
C ALA A 36 -9.34 0.66 -4.37
N ALA A 37 -10.59 0.96 -4.69
CA ALA A 37 -11.04 2.33 -4.89
C ALA A 37 -11.23 2.99 -3.52
N ILE A 38 -10.73 4.21 -3.39
CA ILE A 38 -10.87 5.05 -2.20
C ILE A 38 -11.47 6.37 -2.65
N THR A 39 -12.58 6.76 -2.03
CA THR A 39 -13.31 7.99 -2.35
C THR A 39 -13.38 8.90 -1.13
N ASN A 40 -12.99 10.16 -1.28
CA ASN A 40 -13.07 11.15 -0.19
C ASN A 40 -14.49 11.72 -0.04
N TYR A 41 -14.67 12.59 0.96
CA TYR A 41 -15.95 13.26 1.24
C TYR A 41 -16.42 14.22 0.13
N GLU A 42 -15.54 14.62 -0.78
CA GLU A 42 -15.85 15.46 -1.94
C GLU A 42 -16.29 14.62 -3.15
N GLY A 43 -16.31 13.29 -3.03
CA GLY A 43 -16.63 12.36 -4.12
C GLY A 43 -15.48 12.16 -5.10
N ILE A 44 -14.25 12.54 -4.74
CA ILE A 44 -13.05 12.31 -5.54
C ILE A 44 -12.56 10.89 -5.27
N GLU A 45 -12.46 10.09 -6.33
CA GLU A 45 -12.00 8.71 -6.27
C GLU A 45 -10.55 8.58 -6.77
N VAL A 46 -9.79 7.70 -6.12
CA VAL A 46 -8.49 7.20 -6.59
C VAL A 46 -8.42 5.70 -6.34
N GLN A 47 -7.50 5.00 -7.01
CA GLN A 47 -7.28 3.58 -6.78
C GLN A 47 -5.93 3.36 -6.09
N PHE A 48 -5.94 2.79 -4.90
CA PHE A 48 -4.75 2.38 -4.19
C PHE A 48 -4.42 0.93 -4.53
N TYR A 49 -3.20 0.70 -5.02
CA TYR A 49 -2.70 -0.63 -5.31
C TYR A 49 -1.51 -0.98 -4.41
N ILE A 50 -1.40 -2.27 -4.10
CA ILE A 50 -0.23 -2.83 -3.46
C ILE A 50 0.01 -4.25 -3.96
N GLU A 51 1.24 -4.51 -4.34
CA GLU A 51 1.66 -5.72 -5.03
C GLU A 51 2.90 -6.29 -4.36
N LEU A 52 2.89 -7.61 -4.12
CA LEU A 52 4.05 -8.36 -3.69
C LEU A 52 4.69 -8.97 -4.93
N ASP A 53 5.93 -8.57 -5.22
CA ASP A 53 6.73 -9.16 -6.28
C ASP A 53 7.21 -10.55 -5.84
N ILE A 54 6.33 -11.54 -6.04
CA ILE A 54 6.55 -12.94 -5.72
C ILE A 54 7.56 -13.55 -6.70
N GLU A 55 7.65 -13.04 -7.93
CA GLU A 55 8.51 -13.56 -8.98
C GLU A 55 9.99 -13.24 -8.73
N ASN A 56 10.31 -12.06 -8.18
CA ASN A 56 11.67 -11.64 -7.87
C ASN A 56 12.05 -11.81 -6.39
N CYS A 57 11.62 -12.92 -5.79
CA CYS A 57 11.94 -13.23 -4.41
C CYS A 57 13.44 -13.54 -4.23
N VAL A 58 14.15 -12.74 -3.43
CA VAL A 58 15.58 -12.97 -3.11
C VAL A 58 15.75 -13.71 -1.79
N ASN A 59 16.65 -14.69 -1.76
CA ASN A 59 17.07 -15.33 -0.51
C ASN A 59 18.00 -14.36 0.25
N VAL A 60 17.56 -13.93 1.43
CA VAL A 60 18.36 -13.05 2.31
C VAL A 60 19.14 -13.86 3.34
N THR A 61 18.64 -15.06 3.67
CA THR A 61 19.36 -16.09 4.43
C THR A 61 19.03 -17.48 3.84
N GLU A 62 19.62 -18.56 4.39
CA GLU A 62 19.30 -19.94 3.99
C GLU A 62 17.82 -20.32 4.18
N THR A 63 17.10 -19.60 5.05
CA THR A 63 15.70 -19.88 5.40
C THR A 63 14.74 -18.73 5.13
N THR A 64 15.25 -17.52 4.87
CA THR A 64 14.43 -16.31 4.71
C THR A 64 14.43 -15.81 3.28
N LYS A 65 13.24 -15.75 2.71
CA LYS A 65 12.93 -15.18 1.41
C LYS A 65 12.33 -13.78 1.57
N GLN A 66 12.81 -12.83 0.77
CA GLN A 66 12.29 -11.47 0.75
C GLN A 66 11.84 -11.11 -0.66
N SER A 67 10.53 -10.90 -0.81
CA SER A 67 9.94 -10.26 -1.98
C SER A 67 9.97 -8.74 -1.84
N ARG A 68 10.03 -8.07 -2.99
CA ARG A 68 9.85 -6.62 -3.07
C ARG A 68 8.36 -6.30 -2.96
N LEU A 69 8.06 -5.18 -2.32
CA LEU A 69 6.71 -4.62 -2.26
C LEU A 69 6.68 -3.40 -3.18
N ASP A 70 5.72 -3.38 -4.09
CA ASP A 70 5.42 -2.20 -4.91
C ASP A 70 4.01 -1.71 -4.56
N TYR A 71 3.81 -0.40 -4.55
CA TYR A 71 2.54 0.22 -4.17
C TYR A 71 2.43 1.60 -4.77
N GLY A 72 1.20 2.10 -4.86
CA GLY A 72 0.96 3.45 -5.31
C GLY A 72 -0.51 3.79 -5.43
N VAL A 73 -0.77 4.93 -6.06
CA VAL A 73 -2.12 5.43 -6.31
C VAL A 73 -2.27 5.73 -7.80
N ILE A 74 -3.28 5.11 -8.41
CA ILE A 74 -3.74 5.37 -9.77
C ILE A 74 -4.86 6.41 -9.71
N ARG A 75 -4.85 7.35 -10.65
CA ARG A 75 -5.82 8.43 -10.76
C ARG A 75 -5.95 8.88 -12.21
N ASP A 76 -7.05 9.56 -12.50
CA ASP A 76 -7.25 10.23 -13.78
C ASP A 76 -6.23 11.36 -13.99
N GLN A 77 -5.72 11.48 -15.21
CA GLN A 77 -4.70 12.46 -15.55
C GLN A 77 -5.23 13.90 -15.38
N GLY A 78 -4.60 14.68 -14.49
CA GLY A 78 -4.97 16.07 -14.21
C GLY A 78 -6.14 16.24 -13.23
N GLY A 79 -6.64 15.13 -12.66
CA GLY A 79 -7.62 15.12 -11.57
C GLY A 79 -7.05 14.43 -10.33
N ALA A 80 -7.64 14.72 -9.16
CA ALA A 80 -7.35 14.02 -7.89
C ALA A 80 -5.87 14.01 -7.42
N ASP A 81 -4.98 14.84 -7.99
CA ASP A 81 -3.55 14.86 -7.63
C ASP A 81 -3.31 15.05 -6.12
N LEU A 82 -4.08 15.97 -5.51
CA LEU A 82 -4.00 16.24 -4.08
C LEU A 82 -4.47 15.04 -3.25
N PHE A 83 -5.60 14.44 -3.63
CA PHE A 83 -6.15 13.32 -2.89
C PHE A 83 -5.29 12.05 -3.05
N ALA A 84 -4.76 11.80 -4.24
CA ALA A 84 -3.82 10.69 -4.43
C ALA A 84 -2.53 10.87 -3.64
N LYS A 85 -2.02 12.09 -3.53
CA LYS A 85 -0.90 12.40 -2.64
C LYS A 85 -1.28 12.15 -1.18
N GLU A 86 -2.47 12.56 -0.75
CA GLU A 86 -2.97 12.36 0.61
C GLU A 86 -3.07 10.87 0.96
N VAL A 87 -3.69 10.05 0.10
CA VAL A 87 -3.76 8.58 0.28
C VAL A 87 -2.36 7.97 0.42
N LEU A 88 -1.41 8.40 -0.42
CA LEU A 88 -0.03 7.88 -0.37
C LEU A 88 0.71 8.33 0.90
N ASP A 89 0.55 9.60 1.30
CA ASP A 89 1.17 10.14 2.52
C ASP A 89 0.60 9.46 3.78
N GLU A 90 -0.69 9.15 3.80
CA GLU A 90 -1.35 8.36 4.86
C GLU A 90 -0.84 6.92 4.91
N PHE A 91 -0.71 6.26 3.76
CA PHE A 91 -0.13 4.93 3.71
C PHE A 91 1.31 4.93 4.26
N HIS A 92 2.14 5.91 3.87
CA HIS A 92 3.49 6.06 4.40
C HIS A 92 3.52 6.32 5.91
N GLN A 93 2.55 7.07 6.45
CA GLN A 93 2.43 7.31 7.88
C GLN A 93 2.01 6.04 8.61
N TYR A 94 0.98 5.34 8.13
CA TYR A 94 0.55 4.05 8.64
C TYR A 94 1.71 3.05 8.65
N TRP A 95 2.42 2.91 7.52
CA TRP A 95 3.58 2.05 7.35
C TRP A 95 4.69 2.35 8.36
N ARG A 96 5.04 3.63 8.57
CA ARG A 96 6.06 4.05 9.54
C ARG A 96 5.68 3.73 10.99
N ASN A 97 4.39 3.78 11.32
CA ASN A 97 3.90 3.56 12.69
C ASN A 97 3.76 2.08 13.04
N HIS A 98 3.45 1.23 12.06
CA HIS A 98 3.09 -0.17 12.30
C HIS A 98 4.20 -1.18 11.99
N LEU A 99 5.26 -0.79 11.26
CA LEU A 99 6.38 -1.69 11.00
C LEU A 99 7.53 -1.54 12.01
N PRO A 100 8.10 -2.67 12.50
CA PRO A 100 9.27 -2.63 13.37
C PRO A 100 10.45 -1.91 12.69
N LYS A 101 11.11 -0.99 13.43
CA LYS A 101 12.28 -0.19 13.01
C LYS A 101 13.46 -0.98 12.39
N ARG A 102 13.42 -2.32 12.40
CA ARG A 102 14.41 -3.18 11.73
C ARG A 102 14.21 -3.27 10.21
N TYR A 103 13.05 -2.93 9.67
CA TYR A 103 12.78 -2.96 8.22
C TYR A 103 12.87 -1.60 7.53
N SER A 104 12.98 -0.51 8.30
CA SER A 104 12.95 0.88 7.81
C SER A 104 14.25 1.38 7.18
N SER A 105 15.27 0.54 7.01
CA SER A 105 16.60 0.95 6.54
C SER A 105 16.75 1.11 5.02
N PHE A 106 15.71 0.86 4.21
CA PHE A 106 15.89 0.71 2.76
C PHE A 106 14.88 1.47 1.87
N ILE A 107 14.35 2.61 2.31
CA ILE A 107 13.69 3.54 1.37
C ILE A 107 14.77 4.47 0.80
N LEU A 108 15.52 3.96 -0.17
CA LEU A 108 16.36 4.79 -1.03
C LEU A 108 15.47 5.40 -2.11
N TYR A 109 15.10 6.67 -1.94
CA TYR A 109 14.64 7.50 -3.05
C TYR A 109 15.73 7.52 -4.13
N LYS A 110 15.43 7.00 -5.32
CA LYS A 110 16.15 7.41 -6.53
C LYS A 110 15.43 8.63 -7.11
N GLY A 111 16.11 9.77 -7.05
CA GLY A 111 15.79 10.95 -7.87
C GLY A 111 16.36 10.82 -9.28
#